data_AF-A0A3S4XXC6-F1
#
_entry.id   AF-A0A3S4XXC6-F1
#
_cell.length_a   1.000
_cell.length_b   1.000
_cell.length_c   1.000
_cell.angle_alpha   90.00
_cell.angle_beta   90.00
_cell.angle_gamma   90.00
#
_symmetry.space_group_name_H-M   'P 1'
#
loop_
_entity.id
_entity.type
_entity.pdbx_description
1 polymer ?
#
loop_
_entity_poly.entity_id
_entity_poly.type
_entity_poly.pdbx_seq_one_letter_code
_entity_poly.pdbx_strand_id
1 'polypeptide(L)' 'MTGKTISLAMLLGMLVQPAKAVQVNFQGGLVEALPCTINNGAPIEVDFGDNLVIRNLDGVRYSKPIPYQIDCSAAG' A
#
# COMPACT_ATOMS: atom_id res chain seq x y z
N MET A 1 -56.70 11.47 33.35
CA MET A 1 -56.03 10.61 32.34
C MET A 1 -54.52 10.92 32.20
N THR A 2 -53.91 11.61 33.17
CA THR A 2 -52.53 12.12 33.11
C THR A 2 -51.52 11.29 33.89
N GLY A 3 -51.93 10.48 34.87
CA GLY A 3 -51.00 9.72 35.72
C GLY A 3 -50.37 8.48 35.07
N LYS A 4 -51.10 7.79 34.18
CA LYS A 4 -50.66 6.50 33.60
C LYS A 4 -49.61 6.68 32.49
N THR A 5 -49.68 7.80 31.75
CA THR A 5 -48.70 8.17 30.72
C THR A 5 -47.39 8.67 31.32
N ILE A 6 -47.43 9.32 32.49
CA ILE A 6 -46.23 9.76 33.22
C ILE A 6 -45.43 8.56 33.76
N SER A 7 -46.09 7.53 34.31
CA SER A 7 -45.40 6.32 34.80
C SER A 7 -44.72 5.51 33.69
N LEU A 8 -45.29 5.46 32.49
CA LEU A 8 -44.69 4.72 31.36
C LEU A 8 -43.50 5.48 30.75
N ALA A 9 -43.56 6.81 30.69
CA ALA A 9 -42.44 7.65 30.25
C ALA A 9 -41.24 7.58 31.21
N MET A 10 -41.49 7.44 32.52
CA MET A 10 -40.44 7.30 33.53
C MET A 10 -39.72 5.95 33.46
N LEU A 11 -40.40 4.87 33.06
CA LEU A 11 -39.78 3.55 32.84
C LEU A 11 -38.91 3.49 31.57
N LEU A 12 -39.26 4.27 30.54
CA LEU A 12 -38.53 4.28 29.26
C LEU A 12 -37.21 5.09 29.31
N GLY A 13 -37.12 6.06 30.22
CA GLY A 13 -35.91 6.89 30.41
C GLY A 13 -34.73 6.17 31.07
N MET A 14 -34.97 5.05 31.76
CA MET A 14 -33.93 4.29 32.47
C MET A 14 -33.09 3.38 31.57
N LEU A 15 -33.48 3.19 30.30
CA LEU A 15 -32.78 2.31 29.36
C LEU A 15 -31.78 3.06 28.45
N VAL A 16 -31.70 4.38 28.53
CA VAL A 16 -30.81 5.18 27.69
C VAL A 16 -29.47 5.37 28.38
N GLN A 17 -28.52 4.46 28.13
CA GLN A 17 -27.13 4.65 28.54
C GLN A 17 -26.43 5.60 27.56
N PRO A 18 -25.70 6.64 28.03
CA PRO A 18 -24.95 7.51 27.14
C PRO A 18 -23.75 6.75 26.56
N ALA A 19 -23.63 6.73 25.23
CA ALA A 19 -22.42 6.24 24.58
C ALA A 19 -21.23 7.13 25.00
N LYS A 20 -20.21 6.54 25.61
CA LYS A 20 -18.97 7.22 25.97
C LYS A 20 -17.93 6.97 24.89
N ALA A 21 -17.33 8.04 24.37
CA ALA A 21 -16.17 7.90 23.51
C ALA A 21 -15.01 7.31 24.32
N VAL A 22 -14.38 6.26 23.80
CA VAL A 22 -13.16 5.67 24.38
C VAL A 22 -11.98 6.23 23.61
N GLN A 23 -10.99 6.77 24.33
CA GLN A 23 -9.76 7.20 23.71
C GLN A 23 -8.91 5.97 23.37
N VAL A 24 -8.60 5.82 22.09
CA VAL A 24 -7.72 4.78 21.57
C VAL A 24 -6.43 5.44 21.11
N ASN A 25 -5.31 5.02 21.69
CA ASN A 25 -3.99 5.51 21.31
C ASN A 25 -3.30 4.45 20.45
N PHE A 26 -2.98 4.82 19.21
CA PHE A 26 -2.16 4.00 18.32
C PHE A 26 -0.71 4.46 18.43
N GLN A 27 0.21 3.50 18.54
CA GLN A 27 1.64 3.74 18.54
C GLN A 27 2.29 2.69 17.63
N GLY A 28 3.29 3.11 16.87
CA GLY A 28 4.04 2.25 15.96
C GLY A 28 5.21 3.00 15.33
N GLY A 29 6.15 2.26 14.76
CA GLY A 29 7.22 2.81 13.94
C GLY A 29 6.87 2.67 12.45
N LEU A 30 7.14 3.71 11.66
CA LEU A 30 7.17 3.58 10.21
C LEU A 30 8.46 2.88 9.82
N VAL A 31 8.37 1.65 9.31
CA VAL A 31 9.50 0.98 8.68
C VAL A 31 9.51 1.43 7.22
N GLU A 32 10.37 2.39 6.89
CA GLU A 32 10.58 2.75 5.49
C GLU A 32 11.15 1.55 4.74
N ALA A 33 10.65 1.33 3.52
CA ALA A 33 11.23 0.33 2.64
C ALA A 33 12.71 0.67 2.41
N LEU A 34 13.58 -0.32 2.59
CA LEU A 34 15.01 -0.14 2.43
C LEU A 34 15.29 0.41 1.02
N PRO A 35 16.10 1.48 0.88
CA PRO A 35 16.37 2.06 -0.43
C PRO A 35 17.24 1.09 -1.22
N CYS A 36 16.60 0.28 -2.06
CA CYS A 36 17.29 -0.54 -3.05
C CYS A 36 17.59 0.31 -4.29
N THR A 37 18.78 0.16 -4.86
CA THR A 37 19.14 0.77 -6.13
C THR A 37 19.20 -0.28 -7.23
N ILE A 38 18.66 0.05 -8.40
CA ILE A 38 18.79 -0.78 -9.61
C ILE A 38 19.98 -0.25 -10.38
N ASN A 39 20.94 -1.13 -10.70
CA ASN A 39 22.14 -0.81 -11.44
C ASN A 39 22.89 0.41 -10.87
N ASN A 40 22.92 0.55 -9.55
CA ASN A 40 23.50 1.69 -8.84
C ASN A 40 22.95 3.07 -9.28
N GLY A 41 21.71 3.10 -9.81
CA GLY A 41 21.09 4.29 -10.39
C GLY A 41 21.60 4.69 -11.78
N ALA A 42 22.48 3.88 -12.38
CA ALA A 42 23.01 4.12 -13.71
C ALA A 42 22.08 3.55 -14.82
N PRO A 43 22.10 4.12 -16.03
CA PRO A 43 21.40 3.54 -17.18
C PRO A 43 21.84 2.11 -17.48
N ILE A 44 20.88 1.27 -17.87
CA ILE A 44 21.16 -0.08 -18.37
C ILE A 44 21.15 -0.03 -19.89
N GLU A 45 22.30 -0.22 -20.50
CA GLU A 45 22.41 -0.32 -21.96
C GLU A 45 22.20 -1.76 -22.42
N VAL A 46 21.33 -1.94 -23.41
CA VAL A 46 21.06 -3.24 -24.03
C VAL A 46 21.36 -3.12 -25.52
N ASP A 47 22.47 -3.72 -25.93
CA ASP A 47 22.88 -3.73 -27.34
C ASP A 47 22.13 -4.82 -28.11
N PHE A 48 21.41 -4.42 -29.16
CA PHE A 48 20.72 -5.34 -30.07
C PHE A 48 21.60 -5.79 -31.24
N GLY A 49 22.73 -5.15 -31.47
CA GLY A 49 23.63 -5.34 -32.59
C GLY A 49 23.01 -4.90 -33.93
N ASP A 50 23.72 -5.16 -35.02
CA ASP A 50 23.35 -4.68 -36.35
C ASP A 50 22.49 -5.68 -37.16
N ASN A 51 22.28 -6.89 -36.65
CA ASN A 51 21.60 -7.99 -37.36
C ASN A 51 20.07 -7.96 -37.18
N LEU A 52 19.49 -6.76 -37.15
CA LEU A 52 18.05 -6.57 -37.05
C LEU A 52 17.42 -6.53 -38.45
N VAL A 53 16.38 -7.34 -38.65
CA VAL A 53 15.61 -7.35 -39.90
C VAL A 53 14.22 -6.83 -39.61
N ILE A 54 13.84 -5.70 -40.19
CA ILE A 54 12.56 -5.00 -39.92
C ILE A 54 11.35 -5.95 -40.08
N ARG A 55 11.35 -6.78 -41.13
CA ARG A 55 10.29 -7.78 -41.39
C ARG A 55 10.15 -8.86 -40.31
N ASN A 56 11.13 -9.00 -39.43
CA ASN A 56 11.19 -10.00 -38.37
C ASN A 56 10.95 -9.39 -36.97
N LEU A 57 10.60 -8.12 -36.87
CA LEU A 57 10.27 -7.46 -35.60
C LEU A 57 8.86 -7.88 -35.13
N ASP A 58 8.79 -9.04 -34.47
CA ASP A 58 7.55 -9.66 -33.97
C ASP A 58 7.32 -9.46 -32.46
N GLY A 59 8.23 -8.74 -31.79
CA GLY A 59 8.17 -8.47 -30.34
C GLY A 59 8.78 -9.56 -29.46
N VAL A 60 9.18 -10.72 -30.01
CA VAL A 60 9.71 -11.85 -29.24
C VAL A 60 11.11 -12.26 -29.72
N ARG A 61 11.34 -12.31 -31.03
CA ARG A 61 12.55 -12.87 -31.66
C ARG A 61 13.86 -12.21 -31.23
N TYR A 62 13.85 -10.90 -31.08
CA TYR A 62 15.02 -10.11 -30.69
C TYR A 62 14.99 -9.71 -29.21
N SER A 63 14.11 -10.31 -28.40
CA SER A 63 14.04 -10.03 -26.97
C SER A 63 15.39 -10.33 -26.30
N LYS A 64 15.82 -9.43 -25.42
CA LYS A 64 17.05 -9.59 -24.64
C LYS A 64 16.73 -9.52 -23.15
N PRO A 65 17.35 -10.39 -22.32
CA PRO A 65 17.26 -10.24 -20.89
C PRO A 65 17.89 -8.90 -20.50
N ILE A 66 17.27 -8.19 -19.55
CA ILE A 66 17.80 -6.94 -19.02
C ILE A 66 18.84 -7.29 -17.93
N PRO A 67 20.14 -6.96 -18.11
CA PRO A 67 21.18 -7.29 -17.15
C PRO A 67 21.22 -6.25 -16.03
N TYR A 68 20.25 -6.29 -15.11
CA TYR A 68 20.23 -5.40 -13.95
C TYR A 68 20.78 -6.10 -12.70
N GLN A 69 21.38 -5.30 -11.81
CA GLN A 69 21.68 -5.72 -10.44
C GLN A 69 20.83 -4.90 -9.47
N ILE A 70 20.31 -5.56 -8.43
CA ILE A 70 19.61 -4.89 -7.33
C ILE A 70 20.56 -4.89 -6.15
N ASP A 71 20.86 -3.71 -5.62
CA ASP A 71 21.60 -3.55 -4.39
C ASP A 71 20.72 -2.92 -3.32
N CYS A 72 20.53 -3.65 -2.22
CA CYS A 72 19.81 -3.19 -1.03
C CYS A 72 20.74 -3.08 0.19
N SER A 73 22.07 -3.10 0.02
CA SER A 73 23.05 -3.11 1.11
C SER A 73 23.11 -1.82 1.92
N ALA A 74 22.49 -0.72 1.43
CA ALA A 74 22.25 0.49 2.23
C ALA A 74 21.42 0.23 3.50
N ALA A 75 20.91 -0.99 3.65
CA ALA A 75 20.30 -1.58 4.83
C ALA A 75 21.20 -1.81 6.06
N GLY A 76 22.51 -1.59 5.94
CA GLY A 76 23.50 -1.87 7.00
C GLY A 76 23.69 -0.73 7.98
#